data_AF-A0A6V8K3G3-F1
#
_entry.id   AF-A0A6V8K3G3-F1
#
_cell.length_a   1.000
_cell.length_b   1.000
_cell.length_c   1.000
_cell.angle_alpha   90.00
_cell.angle_beta   90.00
_cell.angle_gamma   90.00
#
_symmetry.space_group_name_H-M   'P 1'
#
loop_
_entity.id
_entity.type
_entity.pdbx_description
1 polymer ?
#
loop_
_entity_poly.entity_id
_entity_poly.type
_entity_poly.pdbx_seq_one_letter_code
_entity_poly.pdbx_strand_id
1 'polypeptide(L)'
;MRSNSRIRRAVRLALVPVAVLAMALAGQSAAQAAEPEAAAASISVSPSTGLTDGQSVTASVTGLSPEAAVGQCTFVSNDVVCDPGSWVQFPTSGGNGSSALTVHQSFEGFTVAEDGTFAYWGTVDCTVLPCVVGGTDGLVVVTAAISF
;
A
#
# COMPACT_ATOMS: atom_id res chain seq x y z
N MET A 1 -33.82 12.97 -31.47
CA MET A 1 -34.03 14.01 -32.51
C MET A 1 -32.71 14.71 -32.77
N ARG A 2 -32.32 14.78 -34.05
CA ARG A 2 -31.11 15.44 -34.57
C ARG A 2 -31.24 16.96 -34.43
N SER A 3 -30.14 17.67 -34.13
CA SER A 3 -29.94 19.00 -34.71
C SER A 3 -28.45 19.30 -34.85
N ASN A 4 -27.99 19.20 -36.10
CA ASN A 4 -26.79 19.82 -36.62
C ASN A 4 -27.06 21.33 -36.75
N SER A 5 -26.18 22.18 -36.23
CA SER A 5 -26.05 23.55 -36.74
C SER A 5 -24.60 23.77 -37.16
N ARG A 6 -24.46 23.80 -38.47
CA ARG A 6 -23.20 23.84 -39.19
C ARG A 6 -23.11 25.24 -39.82
N ILE A 7 -21.93 25.84 -39.64
CA ILE A 7 -21.24 26.75 -40.56
C ILE A 7 -21.52 28.29 -40.48
N ARG A 8 -20.38 28.99 -40.65
CA ARG A 8 -20.12 30.28 -41.34
C ARG A 8 -20.08 31.52 -40.46
N ARG A 9 -18.87 31.99 -40.19
CA ARG A 9 -18.45 33.34 -40.60
C ARG A 9 -16.95 33.40 -40.86
N ALA A 10 -16.63 34.08 -41.95
CA ALA A 10 -15.37 34.09 -42.66
C ALA A 10 -14.49 35.26 -42.22
N VAL A 11 -13.18 34.99 -42.24
CA VAL A 11 -12.10 35.82 -42.82
C VAL A 11 -11.99 37.28 -42.38
N ARG A 12 -10.86 37.59 -41.73
CA ARG A 12 -9.99 38.71 -42.14
C ARG A 12 -8.53 38.27 -42.14
N LEU A 13 -7.94 38.26 -43.33
CA LEU A 13 -6.49 38.30 -43.55
C LEU A 13 -5.91 39.58 -42.96
N ALA A 14 -4.74 39.51 -42.35
CA ALA A 14 -3.70 40.53 -42.51
C ALA A 14 -2.32 39.90 -42.23
N LEU A 15 -1.46 39.93 -43.24
CA LEU A 15 -0.02 39.63 -43.16
C LEU A 15 0.69 40.66 -42.26
N VAL A 16 1.65 40.20 -41.45
CA VAL A 16 2.81 41.03 -41.03
C VAL A 16 4.08 40.17 -41.08
N PRO A 17 5.17 40.64 -41.73
CA PRO A 17 6.39 39.87 -41.96
C PRO A 17 7.44 40.01 -40.83
N VAL A 18 8.27 38.96 -40.73
CA VAL A 18 9.73 38.93 -40.45
C VAL A 18 10.27 39.65 -39.21
N ALA A 19 10.82 38.87 -38.27
CA ALA A 19 12.12 39.15 -37.64
C ALA A 19 12.70 37.85 -37.06
N VAL A 20 13.77 37.34 -37.69
CA VAL A 20 14.60 36.27 -37.14
C VAL A 20 15.42 36.86 -36.00
N LEU A 21 15.16 36.44 -34.77
CA LEU A 21 16.04 36.67 -33.62
C LEU A 21 16.50 35.31 -33.10
N ALA A 22 17.70 34.90 -33.55
CA ALA A 22 18.41 33.78 -32.98
C ALA A 22 18.95 34.19 -31.61
N MET A 23 18.26 33.80 -30.54
CA MET A 23 18.78 33.87 -29.17
C MET A 23 19.29 32.49 -28.76
N ALA A 24 20.60 32.44 -28.51
CA ALA A 24 21.30 31.29 -27.97
C ALA A 24 20.71 30.92 -26.59
N LEU A 25 20.11 29.74 -26.47
CA LEU A 25 19.81 29.16 -25.16
C LEU A 25 21.12 28.61 -24.57
N ALA A 26 21.79 29.44 -23.77
CA ALA A 26 22.84 28.99 -22.88
C ALA A 26 22.30 27.95 -21.89
N GLY A 27 23.11 26.92 -21.66
CA GLY A 27 22.77 25.73 -20.89
C GLY A 27 22.19 26.03 -19.52
N GLN A 28 20.96 25.58 -19.31
CA GLN A 28 20.38 25.43 -17.98
C GLN A 28 20.72 24.02 -17.53
N SER A 29 21.90 23.87 -16.93
CA SER A 29 22.23 22.69 -16.14
C SER A 29 21.31 22.68 -14.93
N ALA A 30 20.14 22.07 -15.05
CA ALA A 30 19.33 21.70 -13.91
C ALA A 30 20.17 20.68 -13.12
N ALA A 31 20.84 21.15 -12.08
CA ALA A 31 21.19 20.29 -10.97
C ALA A 31 19.86 19.82 -10.37
N GLN A 32 19.35 18.71 -10.91
CA GLN A 32 18.28 17.95 -10.28
C GLN A 32 18.84 17.57 -8.90
N ALA A 33 18.44 18.32 -7.86
CA ALA A 33 18.57 17.81 -6.51
C ALA A 33 17.80 16.50 -6.52
N ALA A 34 18.50 15.38 -6.37
CA ALA A 34 17.86 14.09 -6.18
C ALA A 34 16.96 14.25 -4.96
N GLU A 35 15.65 14.33 -5.19
CA GLU A 35 14.68 14.24 -4.10
C GLU A 35 14.95 12.90 -3.42
N PRO A 36 15.07 12.86 -2.07
CA PRO A 36 15.28 11.60 -1.38
C PRO A 36 14.12 10.68 -1.76
N GLU A 37 14.44 9.61 -2.47
CA GLU A 37 13.49 8.59 -2.88
C GLU A 37 12.87 8.06 -1.59
N ALA A 38 11.59 8.35 -1.38
CA ALA A 38 10.88 7.92 -0.19
C ALA A 38 11.02 6.40 -0.11
N ALA A 39 11.64 5.90 0.96
CA ALA A 39 11.87 4.47 1.11
C ALA A 39 10.54 3.73 1.00
N ALA A 40 10.49 2.72 0.12
CA ALA A 40 9.29 1.91 -0.07
C ALA A 40 8.87 1.28 1.27
N ALA A 41 7.56 1.26 1.52
CA ALA A 41 7.04 0.64 2.73
C ALA A 41 7.37 -0.85 2.75
N SER A 42 7.71 -1.39 3.92
CA SER A 42 8.04 -2.80 4.08
C SER A 42 7.69 -3.32 5.47
N ILE A 43 7.60 -4.64 5.60
CA ILE A 43 7.45 -5.35 6.87
C ILE A 43 8.39 -6.55 6.91
N SER A 44 8.91 -6.83 8.09
CA SER A 44 9.67 -8.06 8.40
C SER A 44 9.15 -8.69 9.69
N VAL A 45 9.25 -10.02 9.79
CA VAL A 45 8.75 -10.79 10.93
C VAL A 45 9.85 -11.70 11.45
N SER A 46 10.04 -11.75 12.76
CA SER A 46 11.04 -12.60 13.39
C SER A 46 10.54 -13.22 14.71
N PRO A 47 10.60 -14.55 14.88
CA PRO A 47 10.82 -15.56 13.81
C PRO A 47 9.65 -15.57 12.81
N SER A 48 9.88 -16.07 11.58
CA SER A 48 8.84 -16.19 10.55
C SER A 48 8.60 -17.63 10.07
N THR A 49 9.38 -18.60 10.53
CA THR A 49 9.30 -20.00 10.09
C THR A 49 9.49 -20.95 11.25
N GLY A 50 8.95 -22.17 11.13
CA GLY A 50 8.94 -23.15 12.22
C GLY A 50 8.20 -22.64 13.44
N LEU A 51 7.10 -21.92 13.20
CA LEU A 51 6.32 -21.28 14.25
C LEU A 51 5.47 -22.31 14.98
N THR A 52 5.26 -22.10 16.27
CA THR A 52 4.32 -22.89 17.05
C THR A 52 3.04 -22.10 17.30
N ASP A 53 1.92 -22.81 17.50
CA ASP A 53 0.68 -22.16 17.89
C ASP A 53 0.84 -21.30 19.16
N GLY A 54 0.28 -20.09 19.13
CA GLY A 54 0.38 -19.12 20.22
C GLY A 54 1.75 -18.47 20.38
N GLN A 55 2.67 -18.65 19.43
CA GLN A 55 3.99 -18.03 19.48
C GLN A 55 3.91 -16.51 19.27
N SER A 56 4.67 -15.77 20.07
CA SER A 56 4.87 -14.34 19.84
C SER A 56 6.01 -14.12 18.85
N VAL A 57 5.75 -13.30 17.83
CA VAL A 57 6.71 -12.84 16.81
C VAL A 57 6.82 -11.33 16.86
N THR A 58 7.96 -10.79 16.43
CA THR A 58 8.15 -9.34 16.27
C THR A 58 7.90 -8.95 14.82
N ALA A 59 6.94 -8.05 14.59
CA ALA A 59 6.70 -7.41 13.31
C ALA A 59 7.34 -6.02 13.31
N SER A 60 8.21 -5.76 12.33
CA SER A 60 8.91 -4.48 12.16
C SER A 60 8.54 -3.87 10.82
N VAL A 61 8.08 -2.62 10.84
CA VAL A 61 7.60 -1.89 9.66
C VAL A 61 8.48 -0.69 9.34
N THR A 62 8.56 -0.35 8.05
CA THR A 62 9.16 0.88 7.54
C THR A 62 8.21 1.54 6.55
N GLY A 63 8.25 2.86 6.43
CA GLY A 63 7.45 3.63 5.48
C GLY A 63 5.94 3.68 5.78
N LEU A 64 5.50 3.25 6.97
CA LEU A 64 4.10 3.34 7.43
C LEU A 64 3.97 4.44 8.47
N SER A 65 3.09 5.43 8.28
CA SER A 65 3.06 6.63 9.13
C SER A 65 1.67 7.27 9.19
N PRO A 66 1.28 7.92 10.30
CA PRO A 66 2.02 8.07 11.58
C PRO A 66 1.87 6.87 12.52
N GLU A 67 0.92 5.99 12.25
CA GLU A 67 0.61 4.80 13.05
C GLU A 67 0.59 3.59 12.14
N ALA A 68 0.94 2.43 12.68
CA ALA A 68 0.86 1.16 11.97
C ALA A 68 -0.02 0.18 12.74
N ALA A 69 -0.76 -0.63 12.00
CA ALA A 69 -1.48 -1.79 12.47
C ALA A 69 -0.85 -3.04 11.86
N VAL A 70 -0.66 -4.08 12.65
CA VAL A 70 -0.20 -5.40 12.18
C VAL A 70 -1.16 -6.49 12.64
N GLY A 71 -1.24 -7.56 11.86
CA GLY A 71 -2.08 -8.72 12.18
C GLY A 71 -1.76 -9.92 11.30
N GLN A 72 -2.15 -11.10 11.74
CA GLN A 72 -2.05 -12.33 10.97
C GLN A 72 -3.24 -12.46 10.01
N CYS A 73 -2.94 -12.75 8.75
CA CYS A 73 -3.95 -12.93 7.71
C CYS A 73 -3.58 -14.05 6.72
N THR A 74 -4.51 -14.38 5.85
CA THR A 74 -4.30 -15.19 4.65
C THR A 74 -5.07 -14.58 3.48
N PHE A 75 -4.65 -14.89 2.26
CA PHE A 75 -5.35 -14.49 1.04
C PHE A 75 -6.11 -15.70 0.50
N VAL A 76 -7.44 -15.60 0.45
CA VAL A 76 -8.28 -16.65 -0.13
C VAL A 76 -9.04 -16.09 -1.32
N SER A 77 -8.63 -16.50 -2.51
CA SER A 77 -9.11 -15.96 -3.78
C SER A 77 -8.90 -14.43 -3.88
N ASN A 78 -9.93 -13.64 -3.58
CA ASN A 78 -9.90 -12.18 -3.62
C ASN A 78 -10.12 -11.54 -2.25
N ASP A 79 -10.31 -12.37 -1.22
CA ASP A 79 -10.58 -11.92 0.14
C ASP A 79 -9.30 -11.96 0.98
N VAL A 80 -9.15 -10.95 1.83
CA VAL A 80 -8.16 -10.96 2.92
C VAL A 80 -8.89 -11.40 4.17
N VAL A 81 -8.46 -12.53 4.72
CA VAL A 81 -9.05 -13.14 5.90
C VAL A 81 -8.06 -13.03 7.04
N CYS A 82 -8.40 -12.27 8.08
CA CYS A 82 -7.50 -11.97 9.18
C CYS A 82 -7.99 -12.55 10.51
N ASP A 83 -7.04 -12.79 11.41
CA ASP A 83 -7.30 -13.09 12.81
C ASP A 83 -7.46 -11.78 13.60
N PRO A 84 -8.67 -11.44 14.07
CA PRO A 84 -8.88 -10.23 14.87
C PRO A 84 -8.18 -10.31 16.24
N GLY A 85 -7.93 -11.52 16.78
CA GLY A 85 -7.24 -11.71 18.06
C GLY A 85 -5.76 -11.36 18.00
N SER A 86 -5.20 -11.34 16.80
CA SER A 86 -3.80 -11.00 16.54
C SER A 86 -3.58 -9.48 16.35
N TRP A 87 -4.63 -8.67 16.22
CA TRP A 87 -4.47 -7.29 15.77
C TRP A 87 -3.76 -6.39 16.80
N VAL A 88 -2.70 -5.69 16.37
CA VAL A 88 -1.95 -4.74 17.22
C VAL A 88 -1.70 -3.44 16.48
N GLN A 89 -2.02 -2.32 17.11
CA GLN A 89 -1.72 -0.97 16.63
C GLN A 89 -0.62 -0.33 17.47
N PHE A 90 0.28 0.41 16.83
CA PHE A 90 1.37 1.12 17.49
C PHE A 90 1.80 2.38 16.73
N PRO A 91 2.30 3.41 17.43
CA PRO A 91 2.82 4.61 16.79
C PRO A 91 4.14 4.30 16.06
N THR A 92 4.38 5.01 14.96
CA THR A 92 5.65 4.95 14.23
C THR A 92 6.41 6.27 14.37
N SER A 93 7.75 6.20 14.35
CA SER A 93 8.63 7.36 14.38
C SER A 93 9.35 7.49 13.04
N GLY A 94 9.03 8.55 12.29
CA GLY A 94 9.58 8.74 10.95
C GLY A 94 9.21 7.60 9.98
N GLY A 95 8.05 6.99 10.18
CA GLY A 95 7.57 5.86 9.37
C GLY A 95 8.06 4.48 9.82
N ASN A 96 8.79 4.38 10.93
CA ASN A 96 9.36 3.12 11.42
C ASN A 96 8.81 2.76 12.78
N GLY A 97 8.58 1.46 13.02
CA GLY A 97 8.19 0.95 14.32
C GLY A 97 8.16 -0.56 14.34
N SER A 98 7.98 -1.13 15.52
CA SER A 98 7.89 -2.58 15.69
C SER A 98 6.97 -2.92 16.85
N SER A 99 6.27 -4.04 16.74
CA SER A 99 5.45 -4.57 17.83
C SER A 99 5.48 -6.10 17.86
N ALA A 100 5.23 -6.65 19.04
CA ALA A 100 5.00 -8.07 19.21
C ALA A 100 3.55 -8.42 18.80
N LEU A 101 3.40 -9.58 18.17
CA LEU A 101 2.16 -10.15 17.65
C LEU A 101 2.12 -11.62 18.08
N THR A 102 0.99 -12.10 18.60
CA THR A 102 0.79 -13.55 18.77
C THR A 102 0.19 -14.13 17.51
N VAL A 103 0.81 -15.18 16.97
CA VAL A 103 0.29 -15.88 15.79
C VAL A 103 -0.31 -17.23 16.18
N HIS A 104 -1.29 -17.67 15.40
CA HIS A 104 -2.04 -18.90 15.62
C HIS A 104 -1.92 -19.82 14.41
N GLN A 105 -1.66 -21.11 14.66
CA GLN A 105 -1.59 -22.09 13.58
C GLN A 105 -2.95 -22.25 12.90
N SER A 106 -4.03 -22.14 13.69
CA SER A 106 -5.39 -22.08 13.19
C SER A 106 -6.19 -21.04 13.96
N PHE A 107 -7.04 -20.29 13.26
CA PHE A 107 -7.85 -19.22 13.84
C PHE A 107 -9.20 -19.06 13.14
N GLU A 108 -10.16 -18.41 13.82
CA GLU A 108 -11.40 -17.96 13.19
C GLU A 108 -11.11 -16.71 12.35
N GLY A 109 -11.23 -16.85 11.04
CA GLY A 109 -10.91 -15.82 10.07
C GLY A 109 -12.09 -14.91 9.77
N PHE A 110 -11.81 -13.61 9.64
CA PHE A 110 -12.80 -12.59 9.28
C PHE A 110 -12.32 -11.77 8.08
N THR A 111 -13.24 -11.47 7.17
CA THR A 111 -13.03 -10.44 6.15
C THR A 111 -13.52 -9.09 6.66
N VAL A 112 -12.95 -8.01 6.13
CA VAL A 112 -13.42 -6.65 6.40
C VAL A 112 -14.15 -6.15 5.17
N ALA A 113 -15.44 -5.90 5.29
CA ALA A 113 -16.24 -5.29 4.24
C ALA A 113 -15.87 -3.80 4.05
N GLU A 114 -16.24 -3.21 2.92
CA GLU A 114 -15.96 -1.79 2.62
C GLU A 114 -16.59 -0.83 3.64
N ASP A 115 -17.66 -1.25 4.32
CA ASP A 115 -18.32 -0.50 5.39
C ASP A 115 -17.64 -0.67 6.77
N GLY A 116 -16.54 -1.40 6.83
CA GLY A 116 -15.79 -1.71 8.05
C GLY A 116 -16.38 -2.85 8.89
N THR A 117 -17.42 -3.53 8.41
CA THR A 117 -18.02 -4.67 9.13
C THR A 117 -17.13 -5.91 9.00
N PHE A 118 -16.86 -6.57 10.12
CA PHE A 118 -16.22 -7.87 10.13
C PHE A 118 -17.24 -8.97 9.81
N ALA A 119 -16.99 -9.74 8.76
CA ALA A 119 -17.79 -10.91 8.41
C ALA A 119 -16.99 -12.18 8.68
N TYR A 120 -17.56 -13.10 9.45
CA TYR A 120 -16.95 -14.41 9.66
C TYR A 120 -16.81 -15.12 8.31
N TRP A 121 -15.59 -15.56 8.00
CA TRP A 121 -15.27 -16.26 6.77
C TRP A 121 -15.24 -17.77 6.98
N GLY A 122 -14.58 -18.21 8.05
CA GLY A 122 -14.31 -19.62 8.29
C GLY A 122 -13.06 -19.82 9.14
N THR A 123 -12.77 -21.08 9.47
CA THR A 123 -11.51 -21.44 10.11
C THR A 123 -10.37 -21.41 9.11
N VAL A 124 -9.31 -20.69 9.42
CA VAL A 124 -8.04 -20.70 8.68
C VAL A 124 -7.11 -21.72 9.34
N ASP A 125 -6.42 -22.52 8.53
CA ASP A 125 -5.34 -23.40 8.96
C ASP A 125 -4.07 -23.06 8.17
N CYS A 126 -3.09 -22.47 8.85
CA CYS A 126 -1.84 -21.99 8.27
C CYS A 126 -0.85 -23.10 7.91
N THR A 127 -1.16 -24.36 8.21
CA THR A 127 -0.40 -25.52 7.71
C THR A 127 -0.86 -25.94 6.31
N VAL A 128 -2.05 -25.52 5.91
CA VAL A 128 -2.66 -25.82 4.61
C VAL A 128 -2.70 -24.58 3.71
N LEU A 129 -3.02 -23.42 4.28
CA LEU A 129 -3.11 -22.14 3.59
C LEU A 129 -1.86 -21.29 3.84
N PRO A 130 -1.41 -20.51 2.84
CA PRO A 130 -0.31 -19.57 3.05
C PRO A 130 -0.76 -18.42 3.95
N CYS A 131 -0.23 -18.37 5.17
CA CYS A 131 -0.44 -17.27 6.09
C CYS A 131 0.66 -16.21 6.00
N VAL A 132 0.29 -14.99 6.31
CA VAL A 132 1.16 -13.81 6.33
C VAL A 132 0.93 -13.03 7.61
N VAL A 133 1.91 -12.21 7.99
CA VAL A 133 1.65 -11.02 8.81
C VAL A 133 1.53 -9.84 7.87
N GLY A 134 0.41 -9.14 7.94
CA GLY A 134 0.17 -7.87 7.27
C GLY A 134 0.53 -6.69 8.15
N GLY A 135 0.92 -5.58 7.53
CA GLY A 135 1.08 -4.27 8.16
C GLY A 135 0.42 -3.17 7.33
N THR A 136 -0.21 -2.19 7.96
CA THR A 136 -0.86 -1.07 7.28
C THR A 136 -0.92 0.21 8.11
N ASP A 137 -0.91 1.37 7.47
CA ASP A 137 -1.24 2.68 8.05
C ASP A 137 -2.66 3.18 7.65
N GLY A 138 -3.46 2.32 7.02
CA GLY A 138 -4.76 2.64 6.45
C GLY A 138 -4.74 3.07 4.99
N LEU A 139 -3.55 3.30 4.40
CA LEU A 139 -3.38 3.62 2.97
C LEU A 139 -2.52 2.59 2.26
N VAL A 140 -1.43 2.18 2.90
CA VAL A 140 -0.47 1.22 2.34
C VAL A 140 -0.61 -0.11 3.07
N VAL A 141 -0.52 -1.21 2.33
CA VAL A 141 -0.50 -2.57 2.88
C VAL A 141 0.80 -3.25 2.48
N VAL A 142 1.49 -3.83 3.45
CA VAL A 142 2.70 -4.63 3.29
C VAL A 142 2.50 -5.98 3.94
N THR A 143 3.16 -7.02 3.44
CA THR A 143 3.02 -8.38 3.98
C THR A 143 4.35 -9.10 4.07
N ALA A 144 4.46 -10.00 5.03
CA ALA A 144 5.56 -10.95 5.16
C ALA A 144 5.00 -12.36 5.40
N ALA A 145 5.47 -13.33 4.62
CA ALA A 145 5.06 -14.72 4.77
C ALA A 145 5.52 -15.31 6.10
N ILE A 146 4.68 -16.17 6.68
CA ILE A 146 4.99 -16.96 7.86
C ILE A 146 4.68 -18.43 7.64
N SER A 147 5.33 -19.32 8.39
CA SER A 147 5.06 -20.77 8.35
C SER A 147 5.18 -21.41 9.73
N PHE A 148 4.24 -22.30 10.02
CA PHE A 148 4.20 -23.12 11.23
C PHE A 148 4.88 -24.46 10.97
#